data_AF-A0A7J4ZVY2-F1
#
_entry.id   AF-A0A7J4ZVY2-F1
#
_cell.length_a   1.000
_cell.length_b   1.000
_cell.length_c   1.000
_cell.angle_alpha   90.00
_cell.angle_beta   90.00
_cell.angle_gamma   90.00
#
_symmetry.space_group_name_H-M   'P 1'
#
loop_
_entity.id
_entity.type
_entity.pdbx_description
1 polymer ?
#
loop_
_entity_poly.entity_id
_entity_poly.type
_entity_poly.pdbx_seq_one_letter_code
_entity_poly.pdbx_strand_id
1 'polypeptide(L)'
;IDADQLQLEDSALPGLLDAAQHTGFTGLNITYPFKQSILPLLDELSDEARGIGAVNTVVLKDGKRVGHNTDCLGFAEGLRRGLPDVARRQVVQMGAGGAGSAVAHALLGEGVEQLVLFEVDAARAQALVDNLNGHFGAGRAV
;
A
#
# COMPACT_ATOMS: atom_id res chain seq x y z
N ILE A 1 -13.95 1.91 -13.96
CA ILE A 1 -14.11 0.55 -14.52
C ILE A 1 -14.36 -0.35 -13.34
N ASP A 2 -15.49 -1.03 -13.30
CA ASP A 2 -15.81 -1.99 -12.23
C ASP A 2 -15.38 -3.37 -12.74
N ALA A 3 -14.29 -3.89 -12.17
CA ALA A 3 -13.70 -5.14 -12.63
C ALA A 3 -14.50 -6.37 -12.18
N ASP A 4 -15.23 -6.29 -11.07
CA ASP A 4 -16.06 -7.39 -10.58
C ASP A 4 -17.27 -7.55 -11.50
N GLN A 5 -17.92 -6.45 -11.87
CA GLN A 5 -19.03 -6.48 -12.83
C GLN A 5 -18.62 -6.97 -14.21
N LEU A 6 -17.40 -6.64 -14.63
CA LEU A 6 -16.85 -7.02 -15.93
C LEU A 6 -16.10 -8.37 -15.90
N GLN A 7 -16.02 -9.02 -14.74
CA GLN A 7 -15.30 -10.29 -14.53
C GLN A 7 -13.87 -10.25 -15.08
N LEU A 8 -13.17 -9.15 -14.82
CA LEU A 8 -11.81 -8.96 -15.32
C LEU A 8 -10.81 -9.71 -14.45
N GLU A 9 -9.85 -10.35 -15.12
CA GLU A 9 -8.71 -11.00 -14.48
C GLU A 9 -7.45 -10.15 -14.63
N ASP A 10 -6.38 -10.52 -13.93
CA ASP A 10 -5.08 -9.84 -13.98
C ASP A 10 -4.54 -9.67 -15.41
N SER A 11 -4.89 -10.60 -16.30
CA SER A 11 -4.54 -10.59 -17.72
C SER A 11 -5.08 -9.38 -18.48
N ALA A 12 -6.14 -8.73 -17.97
CA ALA A 12 -6.73 -7.53 -18.57
C ALA A 12 -5.96 -6.24 -18.21
N LEU A 13 -5.16 -6.24 -17.13
CA LEU A 13 -4.49 -5.03 -16.63
C LEU A 13 -3.60 -4.32 -17.66
N PRO A 14 -2.75 -5.00 -18.45
CA PRO A 14 -1.91 -4.33 -19.43
C PRO A 14 -2.73 -3.54 -20.46
N GLY A 15 -3.79 -4.17 -21.00
CA GLY A 15 -4.67 -3.53 -21.98
C GLY A 15 -5.45 -2.35 -21.41
N LEU A 16 -5.86 -2.42 -20.15
CA LEU A 16 -6.51 -1.29 -19.46
C LEU A 16 -5.57 -0.11 -19.24
N LEU A 17 -4.33 -0.38 -18.84
CA LEU A 17 -3.30 0.65 -18.67
C LEU A 17 -2.95 1.32 -20.00
N ASP A 18 -2.77 0.52 -21.05
CA ASP A 18 -2.54 1.01 -22.41
C ASP A 18 -3.72 1.89 -22.85
N ALA A 19 -4.95 1.42 -22.71
CA ALA A 19 -6.13 2.17 -23.10
C ALA A 19 -6.24 3.50 -22.35
N ALA A 20 -6.05 3.51 -21.04
CA ALA A 20 -6.09 4.74 -20.23
C ALA A 20 -5.03 5.75 -20.68
N GLN A 21 -3.80 5.29 -20.94
CA GLN A 21 -2.70 6.16 -21.39
C GLN A 21 -2.97 6.74 -22.79
N HIS A 22 -3.45 5.92 -23.74
CA HIS A 22 -3.76 6.37 -25.11
C HIS A 22 -4.97 7.30 -25.18
N THR A 23 -5.91 7.17 -24.25
CA THR A 23 -7.12 8.01 -24.18
C THR A 23 -6.92 9.29 -23.36
N GLY A 24 -5.71 9.55 -22.86
CA GLY A 24 -5.34 10.80 -22.19
C GLY A 24 -5.75 10.88 -20.72
N PHE A 25 -5.93 9.75 -20.04
CA PHE A 25 -6.17 9.74 -18.60
C PHE A 25 -4.92 10.19 -17.86
N THR A 26 -5.09 10.91 -16.76
CA THR A 26 -3.98 11.35 -15.89
C THR A 26 -3.63 10.32 -14.82
N GLY A 27 -4.47 9.31 -14.62
CA GLY A 27 -4.25 8.27 -13.62
C GLY A 27 -5.44 7.33 -13.45
N LEU A 28 -5.25 6.29 -12.66
CA LEU A 28 -6.23 5.27 -12.34
C LEU A 28 -6.19 4.94 -10.85
N ASN A 29 -7.35 4.76 -10.23
CA ASN A 29 -7.44 4.12 -8.93
C ASN A 29 -7.52 2.61 -9.12
N ILE A 30 -6.68 1.89 -8.37
CA ILE A 30 -6.53 0.45 -8.41
C ILE A 30 -7.07 -0.12 -7.10
N THR A 31 -7.95 -1.10 -7.21
CA THR A 31 -8.58 -1.75 -6.05
C THR A 31 -8.39 -3.26 -6.12
N TYR A 32 -8.94 -3.96 -5.12
CA TYR A 32 -8.98 -5.42 -5.09
C TYR A 32 -9.50 -6.00 -6.43
N PRO A 33 -8.93 -7.11 -6.94
CA PRO A 33 -7.75 -7.84 -6.44
C PRO A 33 -6.40 -7.31 -6.96
N PHE A 34 -6.36 -6.25 -7.77
CA PHE A 34 -5.21 -5.89 -8.60
C PHE A 34 -4.09 -5.10 -7.94
N LYS A 35 -4.22 -4.74 -6.65
CA LYS A 35 -3.25 -3.85 -5.99
C LYS A 35 -1.81 -4.39 -6.00
N GLN A 36 -1.61 -5.70 -6.06
CA GLN A 36 -0.29 -6.34 -6.15
C GLN A 36 0.07 -6.72 -7.59
N SER A 37 -0.89 -7.30 -8.32
CA SER A 37 -0.68 -7.77 -9.70
C SER A 37 -0.31 -6.66 -10.68
N ILE A 38 -0.61 -5.41 -10.35
CA ILE A 38 -0.24 -4.26 -11.18
C ILE A 38 1.25 -3.89 -11.07
N LEU A 39 1.95 -4.26 -9.99
CA LEU A 39 3.34 -3.82 -9.73
C LEU A 39 4.30 -4.07 -10.91
N PRO A 40 4.29 -5.23 -11.58
CA PRO A 40 5.20 -5.50 -12.70
C PRO A 40 4.91 -4.65 -13.95
N LEU A 41 3.78 -3.95 -13.99
CA LEU A 41 3.32 -3.16 -15.14
C LEU A 41 3.62 -1.67 -15.01
N LEU A 42 4.28 -1.27 -13.91
CA LEU A 42 4.59 0.12 -13.57
C LEU A 42 6.07 0.40 -13.77
N ASP A 43 6.39 1.60 -14.25
CA ASP A 43 7.77 2.02 -14.51
C ASP A 43 8.48 2.43 -13.22
N GLU A 44 7.73 3.09 -12.32
CA GLU A 44 8.25 3.63 -11.07
C GLU A 44 7.26 3.39 -9.92
N LEU A 45 7.79 3.29 -8.70
CA LEU A 45 7.01 3.18 -7.48
C LEU A 45 7.49 4.24 -6.50
N SER A 46 6.54 4.93 -5.86
CA SER A 46 6.80 5.69 -4.63
C SER A 46 7.38 4.79 -3.53
N ASP A 47 8.09 5.40 -2.58
CA ASP A 47 8.73 4.68 -1.48
C ASP A 47 7.71 3.92 -0.65
N GLU A 48 6.52 4.49 -0.42
CA GLU A 48 5.43 3.85 0.30
C GLU A 48 4.89 2.64 -0.48
N ALA A 49 4.66 2.79 -1.79
CA ALA A 49 4.18 1.68 -2.61
C ALA A 49 5.19 0.53 -2.68
N ARG A 50 6.50 0.86 -2.74
CA ARG A 50 7.60 -0.10 -2.73
C ARG A 50 7.68 -0.83 -1.39
N GLY A 51 7.57 -0.09 -0.28
CA GLY A 51 7.59 -0.65 1.06
C GLY A 51 6.41 -1.59 1.31
N ILE A 52 5.19 -1.16 0.96
CA ILE A 52 3.97 -1.94 1.17
C ILE A 52 3.88 -3.12 0.20
N GLY A 53 4.49 -3.01 -0.99
CA GLY A 53 4.32 -4.00 -2.04
C GLY A 53 2.90 -4.03 -2.60
N ALA A 54 2.25 -2.86 -2.69
CA ALA A 54 0.92 -2.70 -3.28
C ALA A 54 0.69 -1.27 -3.76
N VAL A 55 -0.07 -1.12 -4.85
CA VAL A 55 -0.44 0.16 -5.46
C VAL A 55 -1.95 0.29 -5.48
N ASN A 56 -2.48 1.41 -4.99
CA ASN A 56 -3.89 1.76 -5.09
C ASN A 56 -4.14 2.92 -6.07
N THR A 57 -3.08 3.60 -6.54
CA THR A 57 -3.16 4.78 -7.40
C THR A 57 -2.04 4.73 -8.43
N VAL A 58 -2.36 4.77 -9.71
CA VAL A 58 -1.39 4.92 -10.80
C VAL A 58 -1.50 6.33 -11.36
N VAL A 59 -0.39 7.04 -11.42
CA VAL A 59 -0.29 8.34 -12.10
C VAL A 59 0.33 8.11 -13.47
N LEU A 60 -0.33 8.62 -14.50
CA LEU A 60 0.12 8.58 -15.89
C LEU A 60 0.69 9.95 -16.23
N LYS A 61 2.01 10.05 -16.38
CA LYS A 61 2.70 11.33 -16.59
C LYS A 61 3.95 11.14 -17.44
N ASP A 62 4.14 12.02 -18.41
CA ASP A 62 5.33 12.06 -19.27
C ASP A 62 5.64 10.69 -19.93
N GLY A 63 4.58 9.95 -20.28
CA GLY A 63 4.67 8.62 -20.89
C GLY A 63 5.00 7.48 -19.91
N LYS A 64 5.12 7.76 -18.61
CA LYS A 64 5.40 6.79 -17.55
C LYS A 64 4.20 6.50 -16.67
N ARG A 65 4.23 5.33 -16.05
CA ARG A 65 3.27 4.80 -15.07
C ARG A 65 3.91 4.77 -13.70
N VAL A 66 3.50 5.68 -12.82
CA VAL A 66 4.05 5.78 -11.45
C VAL A 66 3.04 5.26 -10.44
N GLY A 67 3.43 4.25 -9.66
CA GLY A 67 2.61 3.63 -8.63
C GLY A 67 2.71 4.31 -7.28
N HIS A 68 1.54 4.59 -6.69
CA HIS A 68 1.38 5.15 -5.36
C HIS A 68 0.46 4.30 -4.49
N ASN A 69 0.70 4.37 -3.18
CA ASN A 69 -0.19 3.84 -2.18
C ASN A 69 -0.66 4.97 -1.25
N THR A 70 -1.80 5.55 -1.57
CA THR A 70 -2.37 6.69 -0.85
C THR A 70 -3.09 6.28 0.44
N ASP A 71 -3.36 4.99 0.65
CA ASP A 71 -3.99 4.49 1.89
C ASP A 71 -3.07 4.74 3.11
N CYS A 72 -1.75 4.58 2.93
CA CYS A 72 -0.73 4.88 3.93
C CYS A 72 -0.73 6.36 4.33
N LEU A 73 -0.67 7.24 3.32
CA LEU A 73 -0.71 8.70 3.52
C LEU A 73 -2.01 9.16 4.19
N GLY A 74 -3.14 8.60 3.76
CA GLY A 74 -4.46 8.90 4.33
C GLY A 74 -4.54 8.54 5.81
N PHE A 75 -4.01 7.37 6.20
CA PHE A 75 -3.96 6.98 7.60
C PHE A 75 -3.02 7.87 8.42
N ALA A 76 -1.80 8.14 7.93
CA ALA A 76 -0.83 9.00 8.61
C ALA A 76 -1.41 10.39 8.89
N GLU A 77 -2.09 10.98 7.91
CA GLU A 77 -2.74 12.29 8.08
C GLU A 77 -3.91 12.24 9.07
N GLY A 78 -4.70 11.16 9.03
CA GLY A 78 -5.74 10.91 10.03
C GLY A 78 -5.18 10.82 11.45
N LEU A 79 -4.06 10.12 11.64
CA LEU A 79 -3.38 9.99 12.93
C LEU A 79 -2.90 11.36 13.44
N ARG A 80 -2.22 12.14 12.59
CA ARG A 80 -1.71 13.48 12.97
C ARG A 80 -2.84 14.44 13.37
N ARG A 81 -3.96 14.44 12.62
CA ARG A 81 -5.09 15.35 12.88
C ARG A 81 -5.95 14.90 14.07
N GLY A 82 -6.20 13.60 14.18
CA GLY A 82 -7.12 13.05 15.18
C GLY A 82 -6.47 12.84 16.54
N LEU A 83 -5.16 12.58 16.57
CA LEU A 83 -4.40 12.20 17.75
C LEU A 83 -3.02 12.89 17.79
N PRO A 84 -2.95 14.23 17.79
CA PRO A 84 -1.68 14.97 17.65
C PRO A 84 -0.66 14.66 18.76
N ASP A 85 -1.12 14.47 20.00
CA ASP A 85 -0.27 14.30 21.19
C ASP A 85 -0.23 12.86 21.71
N VAL A 86 -0.73 11.88 20.93
CA VAL A 86 -0.78 10.49 21.39
C VAL A 86 0.62 9.93 21.56
N ALA A 87 0.84 9.20 22.65
CA ALA A 87 2.10 8.50 22.87
C ALA A 87 2.32 7.44 21.77
N ARG A 88 3.50 7.48 21.13
CA ARG A 88 3.87 6.58 20.02
C ARG A 88 4.84 5.46 20.46
N ARG A 89 4.87 5.12 21.76
CA ARG A 89 5.80 4.10 22.29
C ARG A 89 5.50 2.69 21.80
N GLN A 90 4.27 2.24 21.97
CA GLN A 90 3.87 0.90 21.56
C GLN A 90 2.43 0.92 21.04
N VAL A 91 2.22 0.35 19.86
CA VAL A 91 0.91 0.21 19.23
C VAL A 91 0.65 -1.26 18.96
N VAL A 92 -0.55 -1.73 19.25
CA VAL A 92 -1.03 -3.06 18.84
C VAL A 92 -1.96 -2.88 17.65
N GLN A 93 -1.66 -3.53 16.55
CA GLN A 93 -2.48 -3.53 15.35
C GLN A 93 -3.11 -4.91 15.14
N MET A 94 -4.42 -4.91 14.88
CA MET A 94 -5.17 -6.11 14.55
C MET A 94 -5.31 -6.22 13.02
N GLY A 95 -4.68 -7.23 12.43
CA GLY A 95 -4.73 -7.56 11.01
C GLY A 95 -3.51 -7.08 10.21
N ALA A 96 -3.08 -7.90 9.26
CA ALA A 96 -1.95 -7.69 8.36
C ALA A 96 -2.34 -7.85 6.87
N GLY A 97 -3.63 -7.69 6.54
CA GLY A 97 -4.11 -7.64 5.15
C GLY A 97 -3.66 -6.39 4.39
N GLY A 98 -4.20 -6.14 3.19
CA GLY A 98 -3.77 -5.01 2.35
C GLY A 98 -3.88 -3.64 3.04
N ALA A 99 -5.02 -3.36 3.71
CA ALA A 99 -5.17 -2.14 4.51
C ALA A 99 -4.28 -2.15 5.76
N GLY A 100 -4.18 -3.29 6.46
CA GLY A 100 -3.31 -3.45 7.64
C GLY A 100 -1.84 -3.20 7.32
N SER A 101 -1.36 -3.64 6.16
CA SER A 101 0.01 -3.39 5.71
C SER A 101 0.26 -1.89 5.50
N ALA A 102 -0.67 -1.18 4.86
CA ALA A 102 -0.58 0.26 4.69
C ALA A 102 -0.60 1.02 6.03
N VAL A 103 -1.47 0.60 6.98
CA VAL A 103 -1.54 1.18 8.33
C VAL A 103 -0.25 0.93 9.12
N ALA A 104 0.31 -0.28 9.04
CA ALA A 104 1.54 -0.63 9.75
C ALA A 104 2.74 0.20 9.27
N HIS A 105 2.86 0.38 7.95
CA HIS A 105 3.85 1.28 7.34
C HIS A 105 3.64 2.72 7.81
N ALA A 106 2.41 3.21 7.79
CA ALA A 106 2.09 4.56 8.24
C ALA A 106 2.45 4.76 9.73
N LEU A 107 2.11 3.82 10.61
CA LEU A 107 2.42 3.89 12.04
C LEU A 107 3.93 4.01 12.30
N LEU A 108 4.74 3.15 11.68
CA LEU A 108 6.19 3.19 11.85
C LEU A 108 6.82 4.43 11.19
N GLY A 109 6.31 4.88 10.04
CA GLY A 109 6.69 6.13 9.39
C GLY A 109 6.36 7.37 10.22
N GLU A 110 5.26 7.32 10.98
CA GLU A 110 4.88 8.33 11.96
C GLU A 110 5.68 8.25 13.28
N GLY A 111 6.69 7.39 13.36
CA GLY A 111 7.59 7.33 14.51
C GLY A 111 7.06 6.51 15.68
N VAL A 112 6.16 5.54 15.45
CA VAL A 112 5.87 4.52 16.46
C VAL A 112 7.14 3.73 16.78
N GLU A 113 7.55 3.71 18.05
CA GLU A 113 8.80 3.05 18.47
C GLU A 113 8.70 1.52 18.28
N GLN A 114 7.58 0.92 18.71
CA GLN A 114 7.31 -0.52 18.54
C GLN A 114 5.87 -0.78 18.07
N LEU A 115 5.73 -1.58 17.01
CA LEU A 115 4.45 -2.08 16.51
C LEU A 115 4.32 -3.57 16.82
N VAL A 116 3.22 -3.97 17.44
CA VAL A 116 2.86 -5.38 17.68
C VAL A 116 1.73 -5.77 16.74
N LEU A 117 1.95 -6.77 15.90
CA LEU A 117 0.96 -7.26 14.94
C LEU A 117 0.23 -8.48 15.49
N PHE A 118 -1.10 -8.41 15.48
CA PHE A 118 -1.96 -9.56 15.74
C PHE A 118 -2.68 -9.96 14.46
N GLU A 119 -2.37 -11.14 13.95
CA GLU A 119 -2.94 -11.69 12.72
C GLU A 119 -3.13 -13.19 12.86
N VAL A 120 -4.26 -13.71 12.36
CA VAL A 120 -4.62 -15.14 12.45
C VAL A 120 -3.77 -16.01 11.53
N ASP A 121 -3.34 -15.45 10.41
CA ASP A 121 -2.42 -16.08 9.46
C ASP A 121 -0.97 -15.73 9.83
N ALA A 122 -0.29 -16.69 10.47
CA ALA A 122 1.09 -16.50 10.94
C ALA A 122 2.08 -16.22 9.79
N ALA A 123 1.86 -16.78 8.60
CA ALA A 123 2.74 -16.54 7.45
C ALA A 123 2.58 -15.10 6.94
N ARG A 124 1.33 -14.61 6.87
CA ARG A 124 1.05 -13.20 6.53
C ARG A 124 1.61 -12.24 7.59
N ALA A 125 1.47 -12.57 8.87
CA ALA A 125 2.03 -11.79 9.97
C ALA A 125 3.55 -11.66 9.82
N GLN A 126 4.25 -12.79 9.68
CA GLN A 126 5.71 -12.82 9.58
C GLN A 126 6.21 -12.08 8.35
N ALA A 127 5.55 -12.25 7.20
CA ALA A 127 5.92 -11.54 5.97
C ALA A 127 5.84 -10.01 6.14
N LEU A 128 4.80 -9.52 6.83
CA LEU A 128 4.69 -8.09 7.12
C LEU A 128 5.76 -7.64 8.14
N VAL A 129 6.00 -8.40 9.22
CA VAL A 129 7.05 -8.12 10.19
C VAL A 129 8.43 -8.01 9.53
N ASP A 130 8.78 -8.96 8.66
CA ASP A 130 10.07 -8.97 7.97
C ASP A 130 10.21 -7.76 7.04
N ASN A 131 9.15 -7.45 6.29
CA ASN A 131 9.11 -6.29 5.41
C ASN A 131 9.29 -4.96 6.17
N LEU A 132 8.56 -4.78 7.28
CA LEU A 132 8.64 -3.59 8.12
C LEU A 132 10.01 -3.45 8.77
N ASN A 133 10.56 -4.54 9.31
CA ASN A 133 11.88 -4.52 9.94
C ASN A 133 13.00 -4.27 8.91
N GLY A 134 12.83 -4.73 7.66
CA GLY A 134 13.73 -4.39 6.56
C GLY A 134 13.72 -2.91 6.19
N HIS A 135 12.59 -2.21 6.35
CA HIS A 135 12.44 -0.79 6.00
C HIS A 135 12.74 0.17 7.17
N PHE A 136 12.29 -0.14 8.38
CA PHE A 136 12.33 0.77 9.54
C PHE A 136 13.39 0.39 10.58
N GLY A 137 14.08 -0.74 10.41
CA GLY A 137 15.08 -1.28 11.32
C GLY A 137 14.57 -2.50 12.11
N ALA A 138 15.50 -3.37 12.51
CA ALA A 138 15.17 -4.62 13.19
C ALA A 138 14.49 -4.39 14.54
N GLY A 139 13.46 -5.21 14.84
CA GLY A 139 12.73 -5.18 16.11
C GLY A 139 11.70 -4.06 16.25
N ARG A 140 11.45 -3.29 15.19
CA ARG A 140 10.41 -2.25 15.15
C ARG A 140 9.01 -2.83 15.04
N ALA A 141 8.88 -3.95 14.34
CA ALA A 141 7.65 -4.75 14.27
C ALA A 141 7.89 -6.13 14.90
N VAL A 142 6.90 -6.60 15.68
CA VAL A 142 6.87 -7.92 16.32
C VAL A 142 5.51 -8.60 16.18
#